data_AF-A0A954QRH7-F1
#
_entry.id   AF-A0A954QRH7-F1
#
_cell.length_a   1.000
_cell.length_b   1.000
_cell.length_c   1.000
_cell.angle_alpha   90.00
_cell.angle_beta   90.00
_cell.angle_gamma   90.00
#
_symmetry.space_group_name_H-M   'P 1'
#
loop_
_entity.id
_entity.type
_entity.pdbx_description
1 polymer ?
#
loop_
_entity_poly.entity_id
_entity_poly.type
_entity_poly.pdbx_seq_one_letter_code
_entity_poly.pdbx_strand_id
1 'polypeptide(L)'
;MNSPLNIDVDYIVQEVVRRLTDARVGEVKIVDGAERPDSAETVDKGQLALSERVITLEVLRGRLNGVRAVIVPDRAIVTPAVVDELKSQKIELRRAGGQNKACNAELMLLLDAALDIDHGVSQSLSKRGVKVTRQTLSLAELARRIPSLMRHRIPIVVGSPHPAAVVCAANRHAGVRAMAAFGMGCVATMDGLGANVVVIDLPKWNSEKLSDFLAAVAQRDWRECPESWRGLLN
;
A
#
# COMPACT_ATOMS: atom_id res chain seq x y z
N MET A 1 4.66 -28.11 -40.65
CA MET A 1 5.65 -28.10 -39.55
C MET A 1 6.19 -26.68 -39.47
N ASN A 2 5.65 -25.85 -38.57
CA ASN A 2 6.04 -24.44 -38.42
C ASN A 2 6.93 -24.32 -37.18
N SER A 3 8.18 -23.91 -37.38
CA SER A 3 9.12 -23.56 -36.31
C SER A 3 8.60 -22.34 -35.53
N PRO A 4 8.72 -22.31 -34.19
CA PRO A 4 8.35 -21.15 -33.40
C PRO A 4 9.37 -20.02 -33.57
N LEU A 5 8.88 -18.78 -33.60
CA LEU A 5 9.68 -17.56 -33.53
C LEU A 5 10.53 -17.61 -32.25
N ASN A 6 11.83 -17.89 -32.39
CA ASN A 6 12.80 -17.76 -31.32
C ASN A 6 13.03 -16.27 -31.10
N ILE A 7 12.22 -15.67 -30.23
CA ILE A 7 12.41 -14.30 -29.77
C ILE A 7 13.67 -14.32 -28.92
N ASP A 8 14.75 -13.82 -29.48
CA ASP A 8 16.03 -13.68 -28.78
C ASP A 8 15.88 -12.61 -27.69
N VAL A 9 15.66 -13.09 -26.47
CA VAL A 9 15.44 -12.26 -25.28
C VAL A 9 16.67 -11.39 -25.01
N ASP A 10 17.87 -11.87 -25.33
CA ASP A 10 19.11 -11.14 -25.11
C ASP A 10 19.20 -9.92 -26.03
N TYR A 11 18.72 -10.05 -27.28
CA TYR A 11 18.60 -8.94 -28.21
C TYR A 11 17.62 -7.87 -27.73
N ILE A 12 16.47 -8.27 -27.18
CA ILE A 12 15.48 -7.33 -26.63
C ILE A 12 16.06 -6.59 -25.42
N VAL A 13 16.76 -7.31 -24.53
CA VAL A 13 17.38 -6.72 -23.34
C VAL A 13 18.46 -5.72 -23.74
N GLN A 14 19.34 -6.07 -24.68
CA GLN A 14 20.38 -5.16 -25.18
C GLN A 14 19.78 -3.91 -25.81
N GLU A 15 18.73 -4.05 -26.63
CA GLU A 15 18.11 -2.91 -27.30
C GLU A 15 17.36 -1.99 -26.32
N VAL A 16 16.74 -2.54 -25.26
CA VAL A 16 16.10 -1.74 -24.21
C VAL A 16 17.13 -1.01 -23.37
N VAL A 17 18.24 -1.66 -22.99
CA VAL A 17 19.35 -1.02 -22.26
C VAL A 17 19.97 0.10 -23.09
N ARG A 18 20.18 -0.14 -24.40
CA ARG A 18 20.68 0.88 -25.33
C ARG A 18 19.75 2.09 -25.40
N ARG A 19 18.44 1.89 -25.57
CA ARG A 19 17.45 2.99 -25.62
C ARG A 19 17.33 3.77 -24.32
N LEU A 20 17.49 3.12 -23.17
CA LEU A 20 17.49 3.78 -21.87
C LEU A 20 18.78 4.56 -21.60
N THR A 21 19.90 4.12 -22.18
CA THR A 21 21.19 4.82 -22.10
C THR A 21 21.20 6.05 -23.02
N ASP A 22 20.63 5.94 -24.23
CA ASP A 22 20.46 7.09 -25.13
C ASP A 22 19.45 8.11 -24.58
N ALA A 23 18.39 7.67 -23.90
CA ALA A 23 17.43 8.55 -23.23
C ALA A 23 18.04 9.34 -22.05
N ARG A 24 19.22 8.95 -21.55
CA ARG A 24 19.97 9.67 -20.51
C ARG A 24 20.80 10.85 -21.05
N VAL A 25 21.08 10.90 -22.36
CA VAL A 25 21.96 11.92 -22.95
C VAL A 25 21.23 13.25 -23.22
N GLY A 26 19.91 13.31 -23.02
CA GLY A 26 19.07 14.48 -23.32
C GLY A 26 19.02 15.60 -22.27
N GLU A 27 19.58 15.44 -21.07
CA GLU A 27 19.61 16.50 -20.04
C GLU A 27 20.98 16.62 -19.40
N VAL A 28 21.84 17.44 -20.03
CA VAL A 28 23.10 17.89 -19.43
C VAL A 28 22.94 19.38 -19.08
N LYS A 29 22.55 19.66 -17.85
CA LYS A 29 22.97 20.87 -17.14
C LYS A 29 24.12 20.48 -16.21
N ILE A 30 25.33 20.80 -16.64
CA ILE A 30 26.54 20.68 -15.83
C ILE A 30 26.43 21.71 -14.70
N VAL A 31 26.31 21.23 -13.47
CA VAL A 31 26.78 21.96 -12.29
C VAL A 31 27.80 21.05 -11.62
N ASP A 32 29.05 21.44 -11.80
CA ASP A 32 30.23 20.87 -11.19
C ASP A 32 30.13 21.03 -9.67
N GLY A 33 30.29 19.93 -8.92
CA GLY A 33 30.10 19.92 -7.47
C GLY A 33 30.25 18.51 -6.93
N ALA A 34 31.50 18.14 -6.69
CA ALA A 34 31.89 16.87 -6.11
C ALA A 34 31.19 16.60 -4.76
N GLU A 35 30.44 15.51 -4.68
CA GLU A 35 30.26 14.71 -3.47
C GLU A 35 29.63 13.36 -3.84
N ARG A 36 30.41 12.28 -3.65
CA ARG A 36 29.91 10.91 -3.67
C ARG A 36 29.00 10.70 -2.45
N PRO A 37 27.73 10.27 -2.59
CA PRO A 37 27.04 9.67 -1.48
C PRO A 37 27.33 8.17 -1.48
N ASP A 38 28.46 7.82 -0.87
CA ASP A 38 28.61 6.54 -0.17
C ASP A 38 27.72 6.63 1.06
N SER A 39 26.57 5.95 1.07
CA SER A 39 25.77 5.75 2.29
C SER A 39 24.89 4.51 2.14
N ALA A 40 25.55 3.34 2.14
CA ALA A 40 24.89 2.11 2.57
C ALA A 40 24.76 2.18 4.10
N GLU A 41 23.60 2.60 4.60
CA GLU A 41 23.32 2.49 6.02
C GLU A 41 23.05 1.02 6.35
N THR A 42 23.99 0.40 7.07
CA THR A 42 23.78 -0.87 7.76
C THR A 42 22.83 -0.63 8.93
N VAL A 43 21.54 -0.59 8.64
CA VAL A 43 20.49 -0.53 9.65
C VAL A 43 20.30 -1.94 10.21
N ASP A 44 20.83 -2.13 11.43
CA ASP A 44 20.75 -3.32 12.27
C ASP A 44 21.50 -4.59 11.81
N LYS A 45 22.16 -5.20 12.80
CA LYS A 45 23.03 -6.39 12.71
C LYS A 45 22.54 -7.43 11.71
N GLY A 46 23.12 -7.41 10.50
CA GLY A 46 22.89 -8.41 9.45
C GLY A 46 21.82 -8.06 8.40
N GLN A 47 21.40 -6.80 8.26
CA GLN A 47 20.52 -6.38 7.17
C GLN A 47 21.21 -5.36 6.24
N LEU A 48 20.98 -5.50 4.93
CA LEU A 48 21.50 -4.57 3.91
C LEU A 48 20.31 -3.87 3.25
N ALA A 49 20.16 -2.57 3.50
CA ALA A 49 19.18 -1.75 2.82
C ALA A 49 19.77 -1.20 1.52
N LEU A 50 19.04 -1.38 0.41
CA LEU A 50 19.37 -0.79 -0.88
C LEU A 50 18.34 0.28 -1.21
N SER A 51 18.79 1.41 -1.74
CA SER A 51 17.92 2.53 -2.15
C SER A 51 17.67 2.57 -3.66
N GLU A 52 18.33 1.70 -4.42
CA GLU A 52 18.33 1.71 -5.88
C GLU A 52 17.06 1.09 -6.48
N ARG A 53 16.59 1.67 -7.60
CA ARG A 53 15.37 1.22 -8.29
C ARG A 53 15.59 -0.04 -9.13
N VAL A 54 16.81 -0.31 -9.58
CA VAL A 54 17.16 -1.51 -10.33
C VAL A 54 18.29 -2.19 -9.58
N ILE A 55 18.04 -3.41 -9.11
CA ILE A 55 19.00 -4.17 -8.31
C ILE A 55 19.57 -5.28 -9.19
N THR A 56 20.86 -5.14 -9.49
CA THR A 56 21.66 -6.08 -10.28
C THR A 56 22.68 -6.78 -9.40
N LEU A 57 23.29 -7.86 -9.91
CA LEU A 57 24.34 -8.57 -9.18
C LEU A 57 25.58 -7.71 -8.91
N GLU A 58 25.87 -6.74 -9.78
CA GLU A 58 27.01 -5.84 -9.63
C GLU A 58 26.87 -4.97 -8.38
N VAL A 59 25.65 -4.52 -8.08
CA VAL A 59 25.32 -3.72 -6.88
C VAL A 59 25.50 -4.54 -5.59
N LEU A 60 25.28 -5.85 -5.65
CA LEU A 60 25.40 -6.76 -4.50
C LEU A 60 26.82 -7.30 -4.30
N ARG A 61 27.69 -7.22 -5.31
CA ARG A 61 29.02 -7.81 -5.28
C ARG A 61 29.88 -7.15 -4.21
N GLY A 62 30.37 -7.95 -3.27
CA GLY A 62 31.18 -7.49 -2.13
C GLY A 62 30.40 -6.89 -0.96
N ARG A 63 29.05 -6.79 -1.05
CA ARG A 63 28.19 -6.22 0.00
C ARG A 63 27.35 -7.26 0.78
N LEU A 64 27.40 -8.52 0.37
CA LEU A 64 26.59 -9.61 0.96
C LEU A 64 27.25 -10.32 2.16
N ASN A 65 28.48 -9.96 2.54
CA ASN A 65 29.21 -10.65 3.60
C ASN A 65 28.56 -10.43 4.97
N GLY A 66 28.02 -11.50 5.57
CA GLY A 66 27.39 -11.47 6.90
C GLY A 66 25.96 -10.92 6.93
N VAL A 67 25.35 -10.70 5.75
CA VAL A 67 23.98 -10.20 5.62
C VAL A 67 23.01 -11.37 5.62
N ARG A 68 21.98 -11.31 6.45
CA ARG A 68 20.88 -12.28 6.54
C ARG A 68 19.65 -11.84 5.75
N ALA A 69 19.46 -10.53 5.56
CA ALA A 69 18.34 -10.01 4.78
C ALA A 69 18.74 -8.78 3.97
N VAL A 70 18.25 -8.70 2.73
CA VAL A 70 18.38 -7.54 1.85
C VAL A 70 17.02 -6.84 1.77
N ILE A 71 16.98 -5.55 2.14
CA ILE A 71 15.78 -4.73 2.06
C ILE A 71 15.84 -3.89 0.79
N VAL A 72 14.83 -4.02 -0.07
CA VAL A 72 14.74 -3.33 -1.36
C VAL A 72 13.53 -2.41 -1.43
N PRO A 73 13.55 -1.29 -2.18
CA PRO A 73 12.38 -0.43 -2.32
C PRO A 73 11.17 -1.18 -2.89
N ASP A 74 9.95 -0.77 -2.52
CA ASP A 74 8.72 -1.48 -2.90
C ASP A 74 8.53 -1.61 -4.43
N ARG A 75 9.00 -0.59 -5.17
CA ARG A 75 8.98 -0.51 -6.63
C ARG A 75 10.32 -0.85 -7.29
N ALA A 76 11.25 -1.47 -6.56
CA ALA A 76 12.51 -1.88 -7.15
C ALA A 76 12.32 -3.10 -8.06
N ILE A 77 12.98 -3.04 -9.21
CA ILE A 77 13.08 -4.14 -10.16
C ILE A 77 14.28 -4.97 -9.71
N VAL A 78 13.99 -6.17 -9.22
CA VAL A 78 15.01 -7.14 -8.84
C VAL A 78 15.20 -8.09 -10.02
N THR A 79 16.43 -8.17 -10.52
CA THR A 79 16.76 -9.07 -11.63
C THR A 79 16.70 -10.54 -11.17
N PRO A 80 16.30 -11.50 -12.04
CA PRO A 80 16.24 -12.92 -11.67
C PRO A 80 17.55 -13.46 -11.10
N ALA A 81 18.68 -13.04 -11.68
CA ALA A 81 20.02 -13.43 -11.22
C ALA A 81 20.30 -13.01 -9.77
N VAL A 82 19.76 -11.87 -9.32
CA VAL A 82 19.83 -11.44 -7.92
C VAL A 82 19.00 -12.35 -7.01
N VAL A 83 17.82 -12.77 -7.45
CA VAL A 83 16.97 -13.69 -6.67
C VAL A 83 17.68 -15.04 -6.50
N ASP A 84 18.29 -15.56 -7.57
CA ASP A 84 19.02 -16.83 -7.54
C ASP A 84 20.25 -16.76 -6.62
N GLU A 85 21.01 -15.66 -6.68
CA GLU A 85 22.18 -15.44 -5.82
C GLU A 85 21.79 -15.34 -4.34
N LEU A 86 20.76 -14.54 -4.00
CA LEU A 86 20.27 -14.42 -2.63
C LEU A 86 19.77 -15.76 -2.09
N LYS A 87 19.11 -16.57 -2.92
CA LYS A 87 18.67 -17.91 -2.56
C LYS A 87 19.85 -18.86 -2.33
N SER A 88 20.89 -18.79 -3.17
CA SER A 88 22.11 -19.60 -3.02
C SER A 88 22.86 -19.31 -1.71
N GLN A 89 22.85 -18.03 -1.28
CA GLN A 89 23.49 -17.57 -0.05
C GLN A 89 22.58 -17.62 1.19
N LYS A 90 21.34 -18.13 1.05
CA LYS A 90 20.31 -18.18 2.12
C LYS A 90 19.99 -16.81 2.73
N ILE A 91 20.01 -15.76 1.91
CA ILE A 91 19.74 -14.39 2.30
C ILE A 91 18.29 -14.04 1.93
N GLU A 92 17.54 -13.50 2.89
CA GLU A 92 16.12 -13.19 2.71
C GLU A 92 15.95 -11.86 1.96
N LEU A 93 15.20 -11.87 0.86
CA LEU A 93 14.83 -10.64 0.16
C LEU A 93 13.54 -10.06 0.76
N ARG A 94 13.61 -8.86 1.33
CA ARG A 94 12.46 -8.13 1.89
C ARG A 94 12.23 -6.83 1.14
N ARG A 95 10.97 -6.46 0.90
CA ARG A 95 10.64 -5.14 0.34
C ARG A 95 10.40 -4.14 1.47
N ALA A 96 10.95 -2.94 1.34
CA ALA A 96 10.85 -1.84 2.29
C ALA A 96 9.38 -1.40 2.51
N GLY A 97 8.52 -1.56 1.49
CA GLY A 97 7.07 -1.35 1.62
C GLY A 97 6.32 -2.48 2.33
N GLY A 98 6.97 -3.65 2.49
CA GLY A 98 6.46 -4.78 3.25
C GLY A 98 6.96 -4.82 4.70
N GLN A 99 7.71 -3.80 5.14
CA GLN A 99 7.97 -3.64 6.57
C GLN A 99 6.66 -3.29 7.27
N ASN A 100 6.06 -4.33 7.85
CA ASN A 100 5.13 -4.30 8.96
C ASN A 100 5.74 -3.40 10.06
N LYS A 101 5.62 -2.09 9.91
CA LYS A 101 5.72 -1.18 11.04
C LYS A 101 4.57 -1.61 11.93
N ALA A 102 4.86 -2.24 13.05
CA ALA A 102 3.87 -2.55 14.08
C ALA A 102 3.32 -1.21 14.59
N CYS A 103 2.36 -0.68 13.85
CA CYS A 103 1.59 0.48 14.21
C CYS A 103 0.40 -0.09 14.98
N ASN A 104 0.26 0.31 16.24
CA ASN A 104 -0.96 0.08 17.01
C ASN A 104 -2.06 0.97 16.41
N ALA A 105 -2.55 0.56 15.24
CA ALA A 105 -3.60 1.25 14.51
C ALA A 105 -4.96 0.74 14.99
N GLU A 106 -5.91 1.64 15.21
CA GLU A 106 -7.28 1.28 15.53
C GLU A 106 -8.19 1.55 14.34
N LEU A 107 -9.12 0.62 14.10
CA LEU A 107 -10.10 0.70 13.02
C LEU A 107 -11.48 0.36 13.56
N MET A 108 -12.47 1.19 13.24
CA MET A 108 -13.87 0.85 13.48
C MET A 108 -14.48 0.25 12.22
N LEU A 109 -14.98 -0.98 12.32
CA LEU A 109 -15.67 -1.68 11.24
C LEU A 109 -17.16 -1.82 11.60
N LEU A 110 -18.01 -1.12 10.85
CA LEU A 110 -19.46 -1.25 10.94
C LEU A 110 -19.94 -2.17 9.82
N LEU A 111 -20.70 -3.20 10.15
CA LEU A 111 -21.22 -4.16 9.17
C LEU A 111 -22.73 -4.13 9.17
N ASP A 112 -23.31 -4.21 7.97
CA ASP A 112 -24.73 -4.56 7.83
C ASP A 112 -24.99 -5.92 8.49
N ALA A 113 -26.16 -6.08 9.12
CA ALA A 113 -26.56 -7.30 9.82
C ALA A 113 -26.48 -8.57 8.97
N ALA A 114 -26.62 -8.45 7.65
CA ALA A 114 -26.49 -9.57 6.72
C ALA A 114 -25.03 -9.93 6.38
N LEU A 115 -24.04 -9.19 6.90
CA LEU A 115 -22.63 -9.32 6.53
C LEU A 115 -21.73 -9.74 7.69
N ASP A 116 -20.70 -10.50 7.34
CA ASP A 116 -19.63 -10.88 8.25
C ASP A 116 -18.27 -10.81 7.52
N ILE A 117 -17.20 -10.62 8.29
CA ILE A 117 -15.83 -10.82 7.84
C ILE A 117 -15.35 -12.18 8.34
N ASP A 118 -14.59 -12.89 7.51
CA ASP A 118 -14.05 -14.17 7.95
C ASP A 118 -12.99 -14.00 9.08
N HIS A 119 -12.74 -15.09 9.81
CA HIS A 119 -11.75 -15.12 10.88
C HIS A 119 -10.30 -14.88 10.40
N GLY A 120 -9.95 -15.32 9.21
CA GLY A 120 -8.67 -15.06 8.55
C GLY A 120 -8.41 -13.58 8.26
N VAL A 121 -9.42 -12.79 7.90
CA VAL A 121 -9.30 -11.34 7.73
C VAL A 121 -8.93 -10.70 9.07
N SER A 122 -9.64 -11.08 10.13
CA SER A 122 -9.39 -10.57 11.49
C SER A 122 -8.00 -10.96 11.98
N GLN A 123 -7.58 -12.21 11.73
CA GLN A 123 -6.25 -12.69 12.11
C GLN A 123 -5.13 -11.98 11.33
N SER A 124 -5.34 -11.75 10.03
CA SER A 124 -4.40 -11.02 9.17
C SER A 124 -4.20 -9.58 9.66
N LEU A 125 -5.28 -8.90 10.05
CA LEU A 125 -5.22 -7.55 10.62
C LEU A 125 -4.50 -7.50 11.97
N SER A 126 -4.81 -8.43 12.88
CA SER A 126 -4.11 -8.54 14.16
C SER A 126 -2.61 -8.79 14.00
N LYS A 127 -2.21 -9.65 13.04
CA LYS A 127 -0.78 -9.88 12.70
C LYS A 127 -0.07 -8.62 12.18
N ARG A 128 -0.83 -7.66 11.65
CA ARG A 128 -0.33 -6.35 11.19
C ARG A 128 -0.42 -5.25 12.25
N GLY A 129 -0.79 -5.60 13.49
CA GLY A 129 -0.94 -4.65 14.59
C GLY A 129 -2.22 -3.81 14.55
N VAL A 130 -3.18 -4.15 13.68
CA VAL A 130 -4.44 -3.41 13.54
C VAL A 130 -5.48 -3.98 14.50
N LYS A 131 -5.90 -3.17 15.48
CA LYS A 131 -7.00 -3.47 16.38
C LYS A 131 -8.33 -3.05 15.75
N VAL A 132 -9.14 -4.04 15.38
CA VAL A 132 -10.46 -3.80 14.77
C VAL A 132 -11.54 -3.87 15.84
N THR A 133 -12.30 -2.79 16.01
CA THR A 133 -13.55 -2.79 16.75
C THR A 133 -14.69 -3.00 15.77
N ARG A 134 -15.48 -4.06 15.97
CA ARG A 134 -16.60 -4.41 15.09
C ARG A 134 -17.94 -4.08 15.73
N GLN A 135 -18.88 -3.53 14.94
CA GLN A 135 -20.30 -3.47 15.28
C GLN A 135 -21.13 -3.95 14.09
N THR A 136 -22.13 -4.76 14.36
CA THR A 136 -23.11 -5.23 13.36
C THR A 136 -24.42 -4.50 13.61
N LEU A 137 -24.97 -3.84 12.60
CA LEU A 137 -26.12 -2.94 12.70
C LEU A 137 -27.03 -3.08 11.48
N SER A 138 -28.31 -2.69 11.58
CA SER A 138 -29.16 -2.58 10.39
C SER A 138 -28.70 -1.42 9.49
N LEU A 139 -29.04 -1.46 8.19
CA LEU A 139 -28.72 -0.40 7.23
C LEU A 139 -29.11 1.01 7.72
N ALA A 140 -30.29 1.13 8.34
CA ALA A 140 -30.80 2.40 8.88
C ALA A 140 -30.00 2.87 10.11
N GLU A 141 -29.38 1.97 10.86
CA GLU A 141 -28.57 2.29 12.03
C GLU A 141 -27.12 2.61 11.66
N LEU A 142 -26.57 2.00 10.61
CA LEU A 142 -25.21 2.28 10.13
C LEU A 142 -24.99 3.79 9.92
N ALA A 143 -25.87 4.43 9.14
CA ALA A 143 -25.77 5.86 8.86
C ALA A 143 -25.91 6.73 10.12
N ARG A 144 -26.86 6.38 11.01
CA ARG A 144 -27.11 7.11 12.27
C ARG A 144 -25.99 6.95 13.29
N ARG A 145 -25.25 5.85 13.25
CA ARG A 145 -24.18 5.55 14.20
C ARG A 145 -22.91 6.35 13.90
N ILE A 146 -22.59 6.55 12.63
CA ILE A 146 -21.35 7.20 12.15
C ILE A 146 -21.04 8.51 12.89
N PRO A 147 -21.95 9.51 13.01
CA PRO A 147 -21.62 10.79 13.63
C PRO A 147 -21.13 10.67 15.08
N SER A 148 -21.70 9.73 15.84
CA SER A 148 -21.34 9.51 17.25
C SER A 148 -19.90 9.00 17.41
N LEU A 149 -19.41 8.27 16.40
CA LEU A 149 -18.08 7.65 16.37
C LEU A 149 -17.00 8.60 15.88
N MET A 150 -17.35 9.63 15.11
CA MET A 150 -16.40 10.64 14.62
C MET A 150 -15.63 11.34 15.75
N ARG A 151 -16.18 11.40 16.96
CA ARG A 151 -15.52 11.98 18.15
C ARG A 151 -14.22 11.28 18.53
N HIS A 152 -14.09 9.99 18.19
CA HIS A 152 -12.90 9.21 18.52
C HIS A 152 -11.74 9.42 17.54
N ARG A 153 -11.96 10.13 16.42
CA ARG A 153 -10.95 10.38 15.38
C ARG A 153 -10.23 9.12 14.89
N ILE A 154 -10.94 7.99 14.87
CA ILE A 154 -10.48 6.73 14.30
C ILE A 154 -11.08 6.54 12.90
N PRO A 155 -10.35 5.92 11.96
CA PRO A 155 -10.91 5.54 10.66
C PRO A 155 -12.14 4.63 10.81
N ILE A 156 -13.17 4.89 10.01
CA ILE A 156 -14.39 4.08 9.97
C ILE A 156 -14.55 3.46 8.59
N VAL A 157 -14.68 2.13 8.57
CA VAL A 157 -15.08 1.38 7.38
C VAL A 157 -16.47 0.81 7.61
N VAL A 158 -17.33 0.90 6.60
CA VAL A 158 -18.69 0.38 6.61
C VAL A 158 -18.85 -0.66 5.52
N GLY A 159 -19.15 -1.90 5.90
CA GLY A 159 -19.52 -2.97 4.96
C GLY A 159 -21.03 -2.97 4.72
N SER A 160 -21.46 -2.80 3.48
CA SER A 160 -22.88 -2.86 3.09
C SER A 160 -23.03 -3.33 1.64
N PRO A 161 -24.05 -4.15 1.30
CA PRO A 161 -24.34 -4.49 -0.10
C PRO A 161 -24.85 -3.28 -0.91
N HIS A 162 -25.17 -2.16 -0.24
CA HIS A 162 -25.68 -0.94 -0.86
C HIS A 162 -24.79 0.27 -0.53
N PRO A 163 -23.52 0.28 -1.00
CA PRO A 163 -22.56 1.30 -0.59
C PRO A 163 -23.02 2.73 -0.93
N ALA A 164 -23.65 2.92 -2.09
CA ALA A 164 -24.16 4.22 -2.50
C ALA A 164 -25.23 4.78 -1.54
N ALA A 165 -26.15 3.92 -1.07
CA ALA A 165 -27.20 4.34 -0.14
C ALA A 165 -26.61 4.78 1.22
N VAL A 166 -25.64 4.01 1.74
CA VAL A 166 -24.94 4.37 2.98
C VAL A 166 -24.16 5.66 2.84
N VAL A 167 -23.43 5.85 1.73
CA VAL A 167 -22.70 7.10 1.46
C VAL A 167 -23.64 8.29 1.44
N CYS A 168 -24.75 8.20 0.68
CA CYS A 168 -25.75 9.24 0.60
C CYS A 168 -26.39 9.57 1.95
N ALA A 169 -26.64 8.56 2.79
CA ALA A 169 -27.21 8.77 4.13
C ALA A 169 -26.18 9.36 5.11
N ALA A 170 -24.94 8.85 5.10
CA ALA A 170 -23.86 9.29 5.97
C ALA A 170 -23.47 10.76 5.70
N ASN A 171 -23.38 11.15 4.42
CA ASN A 171 -23.02 12.52 4.02
C ASN A 171 -24.09 13.58 4.35
N ARG A 172 -25.27 13.20 4.86
CA ARG A 172 -26.24 14.16 5.39
C ARG A 172 -25.85 14.72 6.76
N HIS A 173 -24.87 14.11 7.42
CA HIS A 173 -24.43 14.51 8.74
C HIS A 173 -23.22 15.45 8.65
N ALA A 174 -23.32 16.59 9.35
CA ALA A 174 -22.23 17.55 9.41
C ALA A 174 -20.92 16.89 9.89
N GLY A 175 -19.84 17.18 9.18
CA GLY A 175 -18.50 16.65 9.48
C GLY A 175 -18.24 15.22 8.99
N VAL A 176 -19.24 14.53 8.44
CA VAL A 176 -19.05 13.21 7.80
C VAL A 176 -18.71 13.40 6.33
N ARG A 177 -17.63 12.74 5.89
CA ARG A 177 -17.17 12.68 4.50
C ARG A 177 -16.99 11.21 4.13
N ALA A 178 -18.10 10.59 3.77
CA ALA A 178 -18.19 9.22 3.34
C ALA A 178 -17.92 9.10 1.84
N MET A 179 -17.15 8.08 1.46
CA MET A 179 -16.95 7.70 0.06
C MET A 179 -17.14 6.19 -0.11
N ALA A 180 -17.60 5.78 -1.28
CA ALA A 180 -17.60 4.38 -1.67
C ALA A 180 -16.20 3.97 -2.18
N ALA A 181 -15.73 2.80 -1.76
CA ALA A 181 -14.48 2.22 -2.24
C ALA A 181 -14.74 0.87 -2.91
N PHE A 182 -14.13 0.70 -4.08
CA PHE A 182 -14.29 -0.49 -4.94
C PHE A 182 -12.98 -1.24 -5.16
N GLY A 183 -11.90 -0.83 -4.49
CA GLY A 183 -10.59 -1.46 -4.59
C GLY A 183 -9.48 -0.61 -3.96
N MET A 184 -8.25 -1.10 -4.05
CA MET A 184 -7.07 -0.45 -3.47
C MET A 184 -6.76 0.93 -4.05
N GLY A 185 -7.13 1.19 -5.32
CA GLY A 185 -6.92 2.49 -5.95
C GLY A 185 -7.62 3.65 -5.24
N CYS A 186 -8.67 3.37 -4.48
CA CYS A 186 -9.44 4.39 -3.75
C CYS A 186 -8.67 4.99 -2.57
N VAL A 187 -7.61 4.35 -2.08
CA VAL A 187 -6.84 4.84 -0.93
C VAL A 187 -6.22 6.21 -1.21
N ALA A 188 -5.71 6.45 -2.42
CA ALA A 188 -5.19 7.78 -2.79
C ALA A 188 -6.31 8.83 -2.90
N THR A 189 -7.49 8.44 -3.39
CA THR A 189 -8.66 9.31 -3.49
C THR A 189 -9.18 9.74 -2.11
N MET A 190 -9.07 8.87 -1.10
CA MET A 190 -9.44 9.20 0.28
C MET A 190 -8.67 10.41 0.81
N ASP A 191 -7.38 10.57 0.43
CA ASP A 191 -6.58 11.73 0.85
C ASP A 191 -7.10 13.02 0.23
N GLY A 192 -7.35 13.01 -1.08
CA GLY A 192 -7.83 14.19 -1.81
C GLY A 192 -9.22 14.67 -1.38
N LEU A 193 -10.08 13.73 -0.96
CA LEU A 193 -11.41 14.03 -0.43
C LEU A 193 -11.39 14.34 1.09
N GLY A 194 -10.29 14.01 1.78
CA GLY A 194 -10.24 13.97 3.24
C GLY A 194 -11.33 13.07 3.83
N ALA A 195 -11.64 11.96 3.18
CA ALA A 195 -12.70 11.06 3.59
C ALA A 195 -12.40 10.45 4.96
N ASN A 196 -13.34 10.56 5.88
CA ASN A 196 -13.25 9.99 7.24
C ASN A 196 -14.12 8.76 7.43
N VAL A 197 -14.95 8.44 6.45
CA VAL A 197 -15.74 7.21 6.38
C VAL A 197 -15.56 6.57 5.01
N VAL A 198 -15.32 5.28 4.99
CA VAL A 198 -15.20 4.50 3.76
C VAL A 198 -16.29 3.45 3.76
N VAL A 199 -17.00 3.32 2.65
CA VAL A 199 -18.06 2.33 2.50
C VAL A 199 -17.65 1.34 1.42
N ILE A 200 -17.70 0.05 1.74
CA ILE A 200 -17.33 -1.04 0.84
C ILE A 200 -18.50 -1.97 0.62
N ASP A 201 -18.60 -2.48 -0.62
CA ASP A 201 -19.48 -3.59 -0.97
C ASP A 201 -18.81 -4.91 -0.57
N LEU A 202 -18.93 -5.29 0.70
CA LEU A 202 -18.16 -6.38 1.31
C LEU A 202 -18.17 -7.70 0.49
N PRO A 203 -19.32 -8.16 -0.06
CA PRO A 203 -19.36 -9.36 -0.91
C PRO A 203 -18.46 -9.33 -2.16
N LYS A 204 -18.03 -8.15 -2.62
CA LYS A 204 -17.14 -8.03 -3.79
C LYS A 204 -15.66 -8.13 -3.44
N TRP A 205 -15.32 -8.24 -2.16
CA TRP A 205 -13.94 -8.34 -1.71
C TRP A 205 -13.57 -9.79 -1.39
N ASN A 206 -12.37 -10.19 -1.81
CA ASN A 206 -11.75 -11.40 -1.26
C ASN A 206 -11.00 -11.05 0.03
N SER A 207 -10.75 -12.06 0.86
CA SER A 207 -10.19 -11.89 2.21
C SER A 207 -8.82 -11.21 2.21
N GLU A 208 -7.94 -11.55 1.26
CA GLU A 208 -6.60 -10.98 1.15
C GLU A 208 -6.65 -9.49 0.81
N LYS A 209 -7.36 -9.12 -0.25
CA LYS A 209 -7.53 -7.71 -0.66
C LYS A 209 -8.26 -6.90 0.41
N LEU A 210 -9.22 -7.51 1.10
CA LEU A 210 -9.92 -6.86 2.20
C LEU A 210 -8.97 -6.57 3.36
N SER A 211 -8.15 -7.55 3.79
CA SER A 211 -7.15 -7.33 4.82
C SER A 211 -6.14 -6.25 4.44
N ASP A 212 -5.65 -6.27 3.19
CA ASP A 212 -4.74 -5.23 2.68
C ASP A 212 -5.38 -3.85 2.72
N PHE A 213 -6.63 -3.76 2.27
CA PHE A 213 -7.37 -2.52 2.25
C PHE A 213 -7.65 -1.98 3.65
N LEU A 214 -8.18 -2.82 4.55
CA LEU A 214 -8.49 -2.42 5.92
C LEU A 214 -7.22 -2.01 6.68
N ALA A 215 -6.09 -2.71 6.46
CA ALA A 215 -4.80 -2.31 7.01
C ALA A 215 -4.35 -0.95 6.47
N ALA A 216 -4.43 -0.75 5.15
CA ALA A 216 -4.09 0.53 4.52
C ALA A 216 -4.98 1.68 5.02
N VAL A 217 -6.26 1.43 5.30
CA VAL A 217 -7.17 2.42 5.88
C VAL A 217 -6.81 2.72 7.34
N ALA A 218 -6.54 1.68 8.15
CA ALA A 218 -6.23 1.83 9.56
C ALA A 218 -4.92 2.59 9.82
N GLN A 219 -3.94 2.45 8.94
CA GLN A 219 -2.63 3.09 9.05
C GLN A 219 -2.65 4.59 8.70
N ARG A 220 -3.80 5.13 8.31
CA ARG A 220 -3.91 6.53 7.91
C ARG A 220 -4.21 7.40 9.12
N ASP A 221 -3.52 8.53 9.17
CA ASP A 221 -3.85 9.58 10.13
C ASP A 221 -5.24 10.14 9.83
N TRP A 222 -5.96 10.46 10.92
CA TRP A 222 -7.19 11.23 10.81
C TRP A 222 -6.91 12.57 10.13
N ARG A 223 -7.65 12.88 9.07
CA ARG A 223 -7.51 14.15 8.34
C ARG A 223 -8.70 15.06 8.54
N GLU A 224 -8.38 16.35 8.69
CA GLU A 224 -9.36 17.41 8.60
C GLU A 224 -9.90 17.55 7.17
N CYS A 225 -11.02 18.26 7.04
CA CYS A 225 -11.56 18.60 5.73
C CYS A 225 -10.54 19.47 4.96
N PRO A 226 -10.12 19.07 3.75
CA PRO A 226 -9.21 19.88 2.95
C PRO A 226 -9.81 21.24 2.63
N GLU A 227 -8.98 22.28 2.56
CA GLU A 227 -9.45 23.66 2.38
C GLU A 227 -10.30 23.85 1.13
N SER A 228 -9.94 23.16 0.04
CA SER A 228 -10.66 23.15 -1.23
C SER A 228 -12.12 22.67 -1.12
N TRP A 229 -12.46 21.91 -0.08
CA TRP A 229 -13.80 21.36 0.14
C TRP A 229 -14.60 22.08 1.22
N ARG A 230 -13.97 22.93 2.05
CA ARG A 230 -14.65 23.58 3.19
C ARG A 230 -15.85 24.44 2.76
N GLY A 231 -15.79 25.08 1.60
CA GLY A 231 -16.90 25.90 1.08
C GLY A 231 -18.06 25.11 0.46
N LEU A 232 -17.85 23.82 0.13
CA LEU A 232 -18.84 22.96 -0.54
C LEU A 232 -19.64 22.08 0.43
N LEU A 233 -19.19 21.95 1.68
CA LEU A 233 -19.73 21.01 2.68
C LEU A 233 -20.47 21.70 3.84
N ASN A 234 -20.86 22.98 3.66
CA ASN A 234 -21.68 23.74 4.63
C ASN A 234 -23.17 23.56 4.38
#